data_AF-J2S0H5-F1
#
_entry.id   AF-J2S0H5-F1
#
_cell.length_a   1.000
_cell.length_b   1.000
_cell.length_c   1.000
_cell.angle_alpha   90.00
_cell.angle_beta   90.00
_cell.angle_gamma   90.00
#
_symmetry.space_group_name_H-M   'P 1'
#
loop_
_entity.id
_entity.type
_entity.pdbx_description
1 polymer ?
#
loop_
_entity_poly.entity_id
_entity_poly.type
_entity_poly.pdbx_seq_one_letter_code
_entity_poly.pdbx_strand_id
1 'polypeptide(L)'
;CRTHRISRHPDGLWQLDCADGRQFSTRSLVLATGGFHANLEWRTKYLGPGWDLAKVRGSRYNTGDGIRMAMEVGAVAHGNWSGCHAVFYDVNAPQMGDLSRLNQQKNYFHLGVVVNAHGKRFVDEGQDFRNYTYSSMGASVMAQPGGVAWQIFDQHSHHLLPDEYRVRQVTRLQADTLQGLVEQMEGVNGNALLQTLETYNTAVQLDVPFNPAIRDGRATQGLALPKSNWANPLDRPPFVAYAVTCGITFTFGGLKVNSQAQVLDEEDQPIDGLYAAGELVGNLYYVKYAGGAGLTSGSVLGRIAGAEAAVQRKAH
;
A
#
# COMPACT_ATOMS: atom_id res chain seq x y z
N CYS A 1 7.90 -26.40 7.30
CA CYS A 1 6.75 -26.57 8.20
C CYS A 1 5.87 -25.36 8.04
N ARG A 2 4.65 -25.50 7.53
CA ARG A 2 3.62 -24.44 7.60
C ARG A 2 2.59 -24.90 8.63
N THR A 3 2.53 -24.23 9.77
CA THR A 3 1.51 -24.49 10.78
C THR A 3 0.14 -24.10 10.23
N HIS A 4 -0.85 -24.99 10.36
CA HIS A 4 -2.22 -24.72 9.91
C HIS A 4 -3.25 -24.74 11.03
N ARG A 5 -2.86 -25.28 12.20
CA ARG A 5 -3.67 -25.31 13.41
C ARG A 5 -2.78 -25.08 14.63
N ILE A 6 -3.31 -24.31 15.57
CA ILE A 6 -2.78 -24.19 16.93
C ILE A 6 -3.89 -24.58 17.91
N SER A 7 -3.53 -25.16 19.03
CA SER A 7 -4.47 -25.46 20.11
C SER A 7 -3.78 -25.39 21.46
N ARG A 8 -4.57 -25.15 22.51
CA ARG A 8 -4.11 -25.18 23.88
C ARG A 8 -4.48 -26.53 24.50
N HIS A 9 -3.49 -27.26 24.98
CA HIS A 9 -3.67 -28.56 25.61
C HIS A 9 -3.94 -28.40 27.13
N PRO A 10 -4.64 -29.35 27.80
CA PRO A 10 -4.98 -29.24 29.23
C PRO A 10 -3.79 -29.13 30.18
N ASP A 11 -2.61 -29.58 29.77
CA ASP A 11 -1.35 -29.42 30.50
C ASP A 11 -0.76 -28.00 30.41
N GLY A 12 -1.43 -27.08 29.70
CA GLY A 12 -0.98 -25.71 29.52
C GLY A 12 0.01 -25.52 28.38
N LEU A 13 0.27 -26.52 27.54
CA LEU A 13 1.14 -26.37 26.37
C LEU A 13 0.35 -25.97 25.12
N TRP A 14 0.97 -25.14 24.29
CA TRP A 14 0.55 -24.92 22.91
C TRP A 14 1.00 -26.08 22.04
N GLN A 15 0.07 -26.63 21.27
CA GLN A 15 0.31 -27.62 20.25
C GLN A 15 0.19 -26.97 18.87
N LEU A 16 1.17 -27.22 18.00
CA LEU A 16 1.21 -26.73 16.62
C LEU A 16 1.22 -27.91 15.67
N ASP A 17 0.23 -27.96 14.77
CA ASP A 17 0.16 -28.96 13.70
C ASP A 17 0.60 -28.34 12.37
N CYS A 18 1.63 -28.93 11.76
CA CYS A 18 2.11 -28.53 10.45
C CYS A 18 1.51 -29.37 9.32
N ALA A 19 1.40 -28.74 8.15
CA ALA A 19 0.85 -29.37 6.94
C ALA A 19 1.72 -30.55 6.42
N ASP A 20 2.97 -30.64 6.86
CA ASP A 20 3.87 -31.77 6.55
C ASP A 20 3.82 -32.89 7.61
N GLY A 21 2.81 -32.87 8.50
CA GLY A 21 2.58 -33.88 9.53
C GLY A 21 3.42 -33.71 10.80
N ARG A 22 4.37 -32.75 10.82
CA ARG A 22 5.14 -32.46 12.02
C ARG A 22 4.29 -31.78 13.09
N GLN A 23 4.63 -32.08 14.33
CA GLN A 23 3.97 -31.56 15.52
C GLN A 23 4.99 -30.94 16.46
N PHE A 24 4.67 -29.78 17.02
CA PHE A 24 5.51 -29.10 18.00
C PHE A 24 4.68 -28.75 19.23
N SER A 25 5.30 -28.88 20.40
CA SER A 25 4.72 -28.46 21.66
C SER A 25 5.61 -27.39 22.30
N THR A 26 5.01 -26.33 22.84
CA THR A 26 5.73 -25.21 23.46
C THR A 26 4.88 -24.57 24.55
N ARG A 27 5.52 -23.93 25.54
CA ARG A 27 4.80 -23.12 26.55
C ARG A 27 4.37 -21.76 26.00
N SER A 28 5.12 -21.22 25.06
CA SER A 28 4.89 -19.89 24.50
C SER A 28 5.00 -19.89 22.98
N LEU A 29 4.11 -19.15 22.33
CA LEU A 29 3.97 -19.04 20.88
C LEU A 29 3.97 -17.57 20.47
N VAL A 30 4.88 -17.19 19.57
CA VAL A 30 4.91 -15.86 18.94
C VAL A 30 4.45 -15.97 17.49
N LEU A 31 3.36 -15.29 17.16
CA LEU A 31 2.85 -15.18 15.79
C LEU A 31 3.42 -13.95 15.10
N ALA A 32 4.22 -14.16 14.05
CA ALA A 32 4.87 -13.11 13.26
C ALA A 32 4.74 -13.36 11.74
N THR A 33 3.55 -13.79 11.30
CA THR A 33 3.25 -14.32 9.95
C THR A 33 2.74 -13.30 8.92
N GLY A 34 2.87 -11.99 9.17
CA GLY A 34 2.31 -10.94 8.32
C GLY A 34 0.77 -10.83 8.36
N GLY A 35 0.21 -9.96 7.50
CA GLY A 35 -1.23 -9.73 7.40
C GLY A 35 -1.92 -10.63 6.37
N PHE A 36 -2.97 -10.10 5.74
CA PHE A 36 -3.83 -10.86 4.82
C PHE A 36 -3.92 -10.27 3.40
N HIS A 37 -3.04 -9.32 3.05
CA HIS A 37 -3.09 -8.62 1.77
C HIS A 37 -2.89 -9.51 0.52
N ALA A 38 -2.42 -10.75 0.66
CA ALA A 38 -2.35 -11.72 -0.43
C ALA A 38 -3.57 -12.68 -0.47
N ASN A 39 -4.48 -12.61 0.49
CA ASN A 39 -5.70 -13.42 0.51
C ASN A 39 -6.82 -12.74 -0.30
N LEU A 40 -7.13 -13.30 -1.46
CA LEU A 40 -8.19 -12.81 -2.35
C LEU A 40 -9.55 -12.72 -1.64
N GLU A 41 -9.94 -13.78 -0.94
CA GLU A 41 -11.24 -13.85 -0.24
C GLU A 41 -11.33 -12.76 0.84
N TRP A 42 -10.31 -12.64 1.68
CA TRP A 42 -10.32 -11.66 2.78
C TRP A 42 -10.20 -10.23 2.28
N ARG A 43 -9.49 -9.98 1.17
CA ARG A 43 -9.47 -8.65 0.54
C ARG A 43 -10.87 -8.25 0.09
N THR A 44 -11.58 -9.10 -0.64
CA THR A 44 -12.95 -8.82 -1.07
C THR A 44 -13.88 -8.65 0.12
N LYS A 45 -13.76 -9.51 1.13
CA LYS A 45 -14.59 -9.49 2.34
C LYS A 45 -14.42 -8.21 3.17
N TYR A 46 -13.17 -7.78 3.41
CA TYR A 46 -12.88 -6.72 4.38
C TYR A 46 -12.55 -5.36 3.74
N LEU A 47 -11.82 -5.33 2.62
CA LEU A 47 -11.47 -4.09 1.91
C LEU A 47 -12.56 -3.68 0.91
N GLY A 48 -13.38 -4.63 0.47
CA GLY A 48 -14.56 -4.41 -0.37
C GLY A 48 -14.37 -4.79 -1.84
N PRO A 49 -15.36 -4.51 -2.69
CA PRO A 49 -15.38 -4.90 -4.10
C PRO A 49 -14.17 -4.36 -4.88
N GLY A 50 -13.63 -5.18 -5.79
CA GLY A 50 -12.51 -4.82 -6.68
C GLY A 50 -11.13 -5.04 -6.08
N TRP A 51 -10.99 -5.18 -4.76
CA TRP A 51 -9.69 -5.41 -4.11
C TRP A 51 -9.06 -6.78 -4.42
N ASP A 52 -9.83 -7.71 -4.97
CA ASP A 52 -9.33 -8.95 -5.55
C ASP A 52 -8.40 -8.71 -6.75
N LEU A 53 -8.64 -7.64 -7.52
CA LEU A 53 -7.86 -7.29 -8.71
C LEU A 53 -6.56 -6.55 -8.39
N ALA A 54 -6.43 -5.97 -7.19
CA ALA A 54 -5.23 -5.25 -6.79
C ALA A 54 -3.99 -6.15 -6.84
N LYS A 55 -2.87 -5.62 -7.31
CA LYS A 55 -1.59 -6.35 -7.33
C LYS A 55 -0.95 -6.34 -5.96
N VAL A 56 -0.32 -7.44 -5.58
CA VAL A 56 0.39 -7.54 -4.29
C VAL A 56 1.84 -7.15 -4.50
N ARG A 57 2.28 -6.09 -3.81
CA ARG A 57 3.70 -5.66 -3.80
C ARG A 57 4.59 -6.58 -2.98
N GLY A 58 4.00 -7.11 -1.91
CA GLY A 58 4.69 -7.91 -0.90
C GLY A 58 4.68 -9.41 -1.17
N SER A 59 4.89 -10.17 -0.10
CA SER A 59 4.93 -11.62 -0.14
C SER A 59 3.56 -12.22 -0.49
N ARG A 60 3.56 -13.17 -1.42
CA ARG A 60 2.38 -13.99 -1.75
C ARG A 60 1.88 -14.86 -0.59
N TYR A 61 2.64 -14.96 0.49
CA TYR A 61 2.36 -15.82 1.64
C TYR A 61 1.60 -15.10 2.76
N ASN A 62 1.35 -13.79 2.64
CA ASN A 62 0.60 -13.01 3.63
C ASN A 62 -0.92 -13.23 3.45
N THR A 63 -1.37 -14.44 3.79
CA THR A 63 -2.76 -14.90 3.57
C THR A 63 -3.64 -14.84 4.80
N GLY A 64 -3.15 -14.30 5.93
CA GLY A 64 -3.91 -14.18 7.17
C GLY A 64 -3.96 -15.46 8.02
N ASP A 65 -3.16 -16.49 7.70
CA ASP A 65 -3.22 -17.79 8.39
C ASP A 65 -3.02 -17.67 9.91
N GLY A 66 -2.03 -16.87 10.34
CA GLY A 66 -1.75 -16.66 11.76
C GLY A 66 -2.89 -15.91 12.48
N ILE A 67 -3.52 -14.95 11.79
CA ILE A 67 -4.68 -14.23 12.31
C ILE A 67 -5.85 -15.21 12.50
N ARG A 68 -6.16 -16.02 11.49
CA ARG A 68 -7.20 -17.05 11.55
C ARG A 68 -6.96 -18.02 12.70
N MET A 69 -5.76 -18.60 12.77
CA MET A 69 -5.40 -19.57 13.81
C MET A 69 -5.51 -18.99 15.22
N ALA A 70 -5.14 -17.71 15.41
CA ALA A 70 -5.30 -17.03 16.69
C ALA A 70 -6.77 -16.82 17.05
N MET A 71 -7.60 -16.38 16.09
CA MET A 71 -9.03 -16.19 16.32
C MET A 71 -9.75 -17.51 16.67
N GLU A 72 -9.34 -18.63 16.08
CA GLU A 72 -9.86 -19.96 16.38
C GLU A 72 -9.60 -20.42 17.83
N VAL A 73 -8.63 -19.81 18.53
CA VAL A 73 -8.33 -20.08 19.94
C VAL A 73 -8.72 -18.94 20.87
N GLY A 74 -9.59 -18.03 20.42
CA GLY A 74 -10.20 -16.98 21.25
C GLY A 74 -9.60 -15.59 21.10
N ALA A 75 -8.62 -15.38 20.21
CA ALA A 75 -8.07 -14.03 19.98
C ALA A 75 -9.08 -13.12 19.28
N VAL A 76 -9.09 -11.84 19.65
CA VAL A 76 -9.98 -10.84 19.05
C VAL A 76 -9.32 -10.03 17.93
N ALA A 77 -10.10 -9.79 16.87
CA ALA A 77 -9.77 -8.89 15.78
C ALA A 77 -9.77 -7.42 16.24
N HIS A 78 -8.80 -6.61 15.78
CA HIS A 78 -8.64 -5.22 16.19
C HIS A 78 -8.14 -4.30 15.07
N GLY A 79 -8.43 -3.00 15.19
CA GLY A 79 -8.03 -1.98 14.23
C GLY A 79 -8.92 -1.87 12.99
N ASN A 80 -8.43 -1.17 11.96
CA ASN A 80 -9.18 -0.92 10.73
C ASN A 80 -9.02 -2.07 9.70
N TRP A 81 -9.94 -3.03 9.73
CA TRP A 81 -9.93 -4.17 8.78
C TRP A 81 -10.26 -3.79 7.34
N SER A 82 -10.92 -2.66 7.13
CA SER A 82 -11.21 -2.09 5.81
C SER A 82 -10.10 -1.17 5.30
N GLY A 83 -9.05 -0.98 6.10
CA GLY A 83 -7.91 -0.14 5.77
C GLY A 83 -6.71 -0.94 5.29
N CYS A 84 -5.99 -0.38 4.32
CA CYS A 84 -4.71 -0.93 3.88
C CYS A 84 -3.77 0.17 3.37
N HIS A 85 -2.49 -0.17 3.29
CA HIS A 85 -1.50 0.62 2.59
C HIS A 85 -1.44 0.17 1.13
N ALA A 86 -1.85 1.05 0.21
CA ALA A 86 -1.81 0.78 -1.22
C ALA A 86 -1.32 2.01 -1.99
N VAL A 87 -0.49 1.78 -3.00
CA VAL A 87 0.20 2.83 -3.77
C VAL A 87 -0.11 2.73 -5.26
N PHE A 88 0.21 3.78 -6.02
CA PHE A 88 0.35 3.63 -7.47
C PHE A 88 1.47 2.64 -7.78
N TYR A 89 1.16 1.70 -8.66
CA TYR A 89 2.02 0.59 -9.05
C TYR A 89 1.98 0.43 -10.56
N ASP A 90 3.09 0.06 -11.17
CA ASP A 90 3.14 -0.10 -12.63
C ASP A 90 2.14 -1.17 -13.11
N VAL A 91 1.40 -0.90 -14.19
CA VAL A 91 0.47 -1.89 -14.76
C VAL A 91 1.21 -3.13 -15.30
N ASN A 92 2.48 -3.04 -15.65
CA ASN A 92 3.30 -4.20 -16.07
C ASN A 92 3.91 -4.98 -14.89
N ALA A 93 3.75 -4.50 -13.66
CA ALA A 93 4.31 -5.17 -12.51
C ALA A 93 3.68 -6.57 -12.31
N PRO A 94 4.40 -7.54 -11.74
CA PRO A 94 3.85 -8.86 -11.44
C PRO A 94 2.62 -8.79 -10.52
N GLN A 95 1.76 -9.82 -10.59
CA GLN A 95 0.55 -9.90 -9.75
C GLN A 95 0.89 -10.04 -8.25
N MET A 96 2.04 -10.63 -7.94
CA MET A 96 2.55 -10.86 -6.60
C MET A 96 4.01 -10.40 -6.53
N GLY A 97 4.53 -10.12 -5.33
CA GLY A 97 5.91 -9.65 -5.17
C GLY A 97 6.92 -10.60 -5.81
N ASP A 98 7.87 -10.02 -6.55
CA ASP A 98 8.93 -10.72 -7.28
C ASP A 98 10.26 -10.02 -6.99
N LEU A 99 11.20 -10.76 -6.38
CA LEU A 99 12.52 -10.25 -6.00
C LEU A 99 13.37 -9.85 -7.21
N SER A 100 13.07 -10.36 -8.40
CA SER A 100 13.74 -9.96 -9.64
C SER A 100 13.18 -8.67 -10.25
N ARG A 101 12.04 -8.19 -9.73
CA ARG A 101 11.30 -7.02 -10.25
C ARG A 101 10.89 -6.09 -9.09
N LEU A 102 11.89 -5.54 -8.42
CA LEU A 102 11.71 -4.56 -7.35
C LEU A 102 11.37 -3.16 -7.91
N ASN A 103 11.01 -2.23 -7.02
CA ASN A 103 10.84 -0.79 -7.30
C ASN A 103 9.79 -0.45 -8.38
N GLN A 104 8.71 -1.22 -8.47
CA GLN A 104 7.64 -1.00 -9.45
C GLN A 104 6.63 0.08 -9.02
N GLN A 105 6.70 0.60 -7.79
CA GLN A 105 5.88 1.73 -7.33
C GLN A 105 6.08 2.99 -8.19
N LYS A 106 5.09 3.89 -8.20
CA LYS A 106 5.12 5.16 -8.97
C LYS A 106 4.66 6.31 -8.08
N ASN A 107 5.44 6.61 -7.04
CA ASN A 107 5.02 7.51 -5.96
C ASN A 107 5.32 9.00 -6.20
N TYR A 108 5.88 9.37 -7.35
CA TYR A 108 6.27 10.76 -7.67
C TYR A 108 5.24 11.48 -8.54
N PHE A 109 3.97 11.07 -8.44
CA PHE A 109 2.82 11.67 -9.14
C PHE A 109 2.66 13.18 -8.89
N HIS A 110 3.12 13.71 -7.74
CA HIS A 110 3.10 15.13 -7.43
C HIS A 110 3.90 16.01 -8.42
N LEU A 111 4.86 15.42 -9.14
CA LEU A 111 5.65 16.10 -10.16
C LEU A 111 4.95 16.19 -11.53
N GLY A 112 3.79 15.56 -11.69
CA GLY A 112 3.04 15.53 -12.94
C GLY A 112 1.53 15.64 -12.71
N VAL A 113 0.78 15.06 -13.64
CA VAL A 113 -0.68 14.99 -13.62
C VAL A 113 -1.12 13.53 -13.69
N VAL A 114 -2.18 13.16 -12.95
CA VAL A 114 -2.75 11.80 -12.97
C VAL A 114 -4.16 11.82 -13.53
N VAL A 115 -4.42 10.99 -14.54
CA VAL A 115 -5.71 10.91 -15.24
C VAL A 115 -6.25 9.49 -15.26
N ASN A 116 -7.56 9.33 -15.11
CA ASN A 116 -8.24 8.04 -15.23
C ASN A 116 -8.56 7.68 -16.69
N ALA A 117 -9.18 6.51 -16.90
CA ALA A 117 -9.62 6.04 -18.22
C ALA A 117 -10.61 6.98 -18.94
N HIS A 118 -11.33 7.86 -18.22
CA HIS A 118 -12.19 8.88 -18.84
C HIS A 118 -11.42 10.14 -19.25
N GLY A 119 -10.09 10.16 -19.11
CA GLY A 119 -9.26 11.31 -19.43
C GLY A 119 -9.39 12.44 -18.41
N LYS A 120 -9.86 12.16 -17.19
CA LYS A 120 -10.08 13.17 -16.14
C LYS A 120 -9.12 13.00 -14.98
N ARG A 121 -8.67 14.12 -14.40
CA ARG A 121 -7.98 14.14 -13.11
C ARG A 121 -8.94 13.74 -12.00
N PHE A 122 -8.44 13.05 -10.97
CA PHE A 122 -9.26 12.52 -9.87
C PHE A 122 -8.60 12.62 -8.49
N VAL A 123 -7.38 13.15 -8.41
CA VAL A 123 -6.68 13.46 -7.15
C VAL A 123 -5.99 14.81 -7.26
N ASP A 124 -5.87 15.52 -6.15
CA ASP A 124 -4.95 16.65 -6.05
C ASP A 124 -3.53 16.11 -5.89
N GLU A 125 -2.80 16.03 -6.99
CA GLU A 125 -1.43 15.52 -7.01
C GLU A 125 -0.48 16.36 -6.15
N GLY A 126 -0.83 17.64 -5.93
CA GLY A 126 -0.03 18.60 -5.18
C GLY A 126 -0.51 18.84 -3.74
N GLN A 127 -1.39 17.99 -3.20
CA GLN A 127 -1.98 18.20 -1.87
C GLN A 127 -0.94 18.31 -0.75
N ASP A 128 0.05 17.42 -0.75
CA ASP A 128 1.14 17.39 0.21
C ASP A 128 2.33 16.59 -0.36
N PHE A 129 3.46 16.57 0.34
CA PHE A 129 4.60 15.74 -0.05
C PHE A 129 4.18 14.28 -0.19
N ARG A 130 4.78 13.59 -1.17
CA ARG A 130 4.46 12.20 -1.48
C ARG A 130 4.44 11.29 -0.26
N ASN A 131 5.32 11.49 0.73
CA ASN A 131 5.41 10.66 1.93
C ASN A 131 4.15 10.70 2.81
N TYR A 132 3.31 11.73 2.69
CA TYR A 132 2.08 11.90 3.48
C TYR A 132 0.80 11.51 2.71
N THR A 133 0.91 11.21 1.42
CA THR A 133 -0.25 11.00 0.53
C THR A 133 -0.17 9.68 -0.25
N TYR A 134 1.03 9.16 -0.53
CA TYR A 134 1.22 7.99 -1.37
C TYR A 134 0.47 6.74 -0.89
N SER A 135 0.24 6.61 0.43
CA SER A 135 -0.30 5.40 1.04
C SER A 135 -1.76 5.11 0.72
N SER A 136 -2.51 6.08 0.20
CA SER A 136 -3.91 5.94 -0.22
C SER A 136 -4.09 5.93 -1.74
N MET A 137 -3.05 6.22 -2.51
CA MET A 137 -3.18 6.38 -3.97
C MET A 137 -3.59 5.10 -4.69
N GLY A 138 -3.19 3.93 -4.16
CA GLY A 138 -3.66 2.64 -4.67
C GLY A 138 -5.17 2.48 -4.55
N ALA A 139 -5.76 2.89 -3.42
CA ALA A 139 -7.21 2.87 -3.24
C ALA A 139 -7.90 3.88 -4.18
N SER A 140 -7.32 5.07 -4.35
CA SER A 140 -7.86 6.08 -5.28
C SER A 140 -7.90 5.59 -6.72
N VAL A 141 -6.88 4.88 -7.20
CA VAL A 141 -6.87 4.30 -8.56
C VAL A 141 -7.78 3.09 -8.69
N MET A 142 -7.92 2.25 -7.64
CA MET A 142 -8.89 1.15 -7.64
C MET A 142 -10.32 1.63 -7.82
N ALA A 143 -10.66 2.80 -7.29
CA ALA A 143 -11.98 3.40 -7.43
C ALA A 143 -12.22 4.03 -8.83
N GLN A 144 -11.21 4.07 -9.70
CA GLN A 144 -11.35 4.57 -11.07
C GLN A 144 -11.81 3.46 -12.03
N PRO A 145 -12.43 3.82 -13.17
CA PRO A 145 -12.83 2.83 -14.17
C PRO A 145 -11.66 1.95 -14.61
N GLY A 146 -11.85 0.63 -14.47
CA GLY A 146 -10.82 -0.37 -14.80
C GLY A 146 -9.67 -0.49 -13.80
N GLY A 147 -9.67 0.25 -12.69
CA GLY A 147 -8.58 0.20 -11.71
C GLY A 147 -7.23 0.71 -12.26
N VAL A 148 -7.29 1.56 -13.29
CA VAL A 148 -6.12 2.06 -14.02
C VAL A 148 -6.16 3.58 -14.19
N ALA A 149 -4.97 4.17 -14.23
CA ALA A 149 -4.74 5.58 -14.51
C ALA A 149 -3.41 5.76 -15.23
N TRP A 150 -3.15 6.98 -15.68
CA TRP A 150 -1.89 7.38 -16.31
C TRP A 150 -1.29 8.55 -15.55
N GLN A 151 0.01 8.47 -15.26
CA GLN A 151 0.81 9.61 -14.79
C GLN A 151 1.52 10.24 -15.98
N ILE A 152 1.36 11.54 -16.18
CA ILE A 152 1.92 12.30 -17.30
C ILE A 152 2.90 13.33 -16.77
N PHE A 153 4.09 13.38 -17.37
CA PHE A 153 5.16 14.31 -17.03
C PHE A 153 5.76 14.92 -18.30
N ASP A 154 6.52 15.99 -18.12
CA ASP A 154 7.30 16.65 -19.16
C ASP A 154 8.70 17.01 -18.65
N GLN A 155 9.47 17.78 -19.43
CA GLN A 155 10.86 18.09 -19.07
C GLN A 155 11.04 19.03 -17.88
N HIS A 156 9.98 19.69 -17.36
CA HIS A 156 10.11 20.48 -16.13
C HIS A 156 10.49 19.60 -14.93
N SER A 157 9.99 18.37 -14.88
CA SER A 157 10.12 17.51 -13.70
C SER A 157 10.60 16.08 -13.99
N HIS A 158 10.67 15.65 -15.26
CA HIS A 158 11.13 14.31 -15.63
C HIS A 158 12.51 13.95 -15.06
N HIS A 159 13.43 14.92 -15.01
CA HIS A 159 14.77 14.72 -14.44
C HIS A 159 14.77 14.46 -12.92
N LEU A 160 13.68 14.83 -12.22
CA LEU A 160 13.49 14.61 -10.78
C LEU A 160 12.89 13.23 -10.45
N LEU A 161 12.40 12.50 -11.46
CA LEU A 161 11.85 11.16 -11.24
C LEU A 161 12.97 10.19 -10.81
N PRO A 162 12.73 9.31 -9.83
CA PRO A 162 13.73 8.33 -9.40
C PRO A 162 13.78 7.11 -10.33
N ASP A 163 14.66 6.17 -10.00
CA ASP A 163 14.81 4.90 -10.72
C ASP A 163 13.56 4.03 -10.76
N GLU A 164 12.58 4.26 -9.87
CA GLU A 164 11.26 3.62 -9.93
C GLU A 164 10.56 3.82 -11.29
N TYR A 165 10.90 4.87 -12.03
CA TYR A 165 10.40 5.20 -13.37
C TYR A 165 11.33 4.73 -14.51
N ARG A 166 12.42 4.05 -14.17
CA ARG A 166 13.47 3.57 -15.10
C ARG A 166 13.71 2.06 -14.97
N VAL A 167 12.88 1.37 -14.20
CA VAL A 167 12.97 -0.09 -14.02
C VAL A 167 12.71 -0.84 -15.33
N ARG A 168 13.24 -2.06 -15.42
CA ARG A 168 12.98 -2.95 -16.56
C ARG A 168 11.46 -3.20 -16.69
N GLN A 169 10.95 -3.17 -17.92
CA GLN A 169 9.52 -3.37 -18.25
C GLN A 169 8.55 -2.32 -17.69
N VAL A 170 9.08 -1.18 -17.22
CA VAL A 170 8.25 -0.02 -16.89
C VAL A 170 7.35 0.34 -18.08
N THR A 171 6.09 0.66 -17.82
CA THR A 171 5.27 1.29 -18.85
C THR A 171 5.79 2.69 -19.08
N ARG A 172 6.34 2.95 -20.27
CA ARG A 172 6.83 4.27 -20.63
C ARG A 172 6.48 4.57 -22.08
N LEU A 173 5.56 5.50 -22.26
CA LEU A 173 5.28 6.13 -23.54
C LEU A 173 6.02 7.46 -23.63
N GLN A 174 6.40 7.86 -24.83
CA GLN A 174 7.06 9.14 -25.08
C GLN A 174 6.60 9.73 -26.42
N ALA A 175 6.38 11.04 -26.46
CA ALA A 175 6.12 11.77 -27.68
C ALA A 175 6.61 13.23 -27.57
N ASP A 176 6.83 13.87 -28.71
CA ASP A 176 7.21 15.29 -28.76
C ASP A 176 5.99 16.23 -28.71
N THR A 177 4.78 15.68 -28.76
CA THR A 177 3.52 16.44 -28.61
C THR A 177 2.57 15.72 -27.66
N LEU A 178 1.73 16.47 -26.95
CA LEU A 178 0.68 15.88 -26.11
C LEU A 178 -0.31 15.03 -26.93
N GLN A 179 -0.65 15.49 -28.15
CA GLN A 179 -1.46 14.73 -29.10
C GLN A 179 -0.85 13.35 -29.40
N GLY A 180 0.43 13.33 -29.81
CA GLY A 180 1.12 12.08 -30.12
C GLY A 180 1.33 11.19 -28.90
N LEU A 181 1.37 11.75 -27.68
CA LEU A 181 1.40 10.96 -26.45
C LEU A 181 0.03 10.31 -26.21
N VAL A 182 -1.05 11.08 -26.29
CA VAL A 182 -2.42 10.62 -26.07
C VAL A 182 -2.82 9.53 -27.06
N GLU A 183 -2.40 9.64 -28.32
CA GLU A 183 -2.64 8.61 -29.35
C GLU A 183 -1.97 7.26 -29.05
N GLN A 184 -0.88 7.26 -28.27
CA GLN A 184 -0.22 6.03 -27.82
C GLN A 184 -0.85 5.44 -26.55
N MET A 185 -1.67 6.21 -25.83
CA MET A 185 -2.24 5.78 -24.55
C MET A 185 -3.46 4.87 -24.77
N GLU A 186 -3.33 3.61 -24.38
CA GLU A 186 -4.43 2.65 -24.47
C GLU A 186 -5.43 2.80 -23.31
N GLY A 187 -6.71 2.54 -23.60
CA GLY A 187 -7.76 2.50 -22.58
C GLY A 187 -8.17 3.86 -22.00
N VAL A 188 -7.78 4.98 -22.63
CA VAL A 188 -8.17 6.33 -22.22
C VAL A 188 -9.03 7.03 -23.27
N ASN A 189 -9.99 7.84 -22.84
CA ASN A 189 -10.70 8.78 -23.72
C ASN A 189 -9.75 9.93 -24.11
N GLY A 190 -9.10 9.80 -25.27
CA GLY A 190 -8.10 10.76 -25.73
C GLY A 190 -8.61 12.19 -25.91
N ASN A 191 -9.81 12.37 -26.48
CA ASN A 191 -10.40 13.70 -26.67
C ASN A 191 -10.65 14.40 -25.31
N ALA A 192 -11.23 13.66 -24.35
CA ALA A 192 -11.47 14.19 -23.01
C ALA A 192 -10.17 14.47 -22.25
N LEU A 193 -9.12 13.68 -22.50
CA LEU A 193 -7.79 13.87 -21.93
C LEU A 193 -7.15 15.16 -22.45
N LEU A 194 -7.09 15.36 -23.77
CA LEU A 194 -6.51 16.56 -24.38
C LEU A 194 -7.16 17.84 -23.84
N GLN A 195 -8.49 17.87 -23.77
CA GLN A 195 -9.22 18.99 -23.16
C GLN A 195 -8.84 19.20 -21.69
N THR A 196 -8.65 18.12 -20.94
CA THR A 196 -8.25 18.19 -19.52
C THR A 196 -6.84 18.74 -19.36
N LEU A 197 -5.90 18.35 -20.22
CA LEU A 197 -4.52 18.85 -20.19
C LEU A 197 -4.43 20.32 -20.62
N GLU A 198 -5.19 20.72 -21.64
CA GLU A 198 -5.28 22.12 -22.07
C GLU A 198 -5.85 23.02 -20.96
N THR A 199 -6.95 22.58 -20.33
CA THR A 199 -7.59 23.28 -19.21
C THR A 199 -6.63 23.36 -18.01
N TYR A 200 -5.91 22.28 -17.71
CA TYR A 200 -4.92 22.26 -16.65
C TYR A 200 -3.76 23.24 -16.91
N ASN A 201 -3.16 23.21 -18.11
CA ASN A 201 -2.04 24.07 -18.48
C ASN A 201 -2.40 25.55 -18.36
N THR A 202 -3.59 25.94 -18.82
CA THR A 202 -4.08 27.32 -18.74
C THR A 202 -4.32 27.78 -17.30
N ALA A 203 -4.60 26.86 -16.38
CA ALA A 203 -4.91 27.18 -15.00
C ALA A 203 -3.67 27.34 -14.10
N VAL A 204 -2.47 27.00 -14.56
CA VAL A 204 -1.24 27.04 -13.75
C VAL A 204 -0.82 28.47 -13.43
N GLN A 205 -0.57 28.77 -12.15
CA GLN A 205 0.00 30.05 -11.69
C GLN A 205 1.50 30.11 -12.01
N LEU A 206 1.86 30.81 -13.08
CA LEU A 206 3.26 30.90 -13.52
C LEU A 206 4.10 31.92 -12.72
N ASP A 207 3.43 32.84 -12.02
CA ASP A 207 4.03 33.89 -11.18
C ASP A 207 4.62 33.35 -9.87
N VAL A 208 4.16 32.20 -9.39
CA VAL A 208 4.72 31.51 -8.23
C VAL A 208 5.88 30.60 -8.67
N PRO A 209 7.12 30.78 -8.18
CA PRO A 209 8.26 29.96 -8.62
C PRO A 209 8.12 28.50 -8.20
N PHE A 210 8.52 27.58 -9.07
CA PHE A 210 8.55 26.15 -8.76
C PHE A 210 9.68 25.82 -7.79
N ASN A 211 9.36 25.12 -6.69
CA ASN A 211 10.36 24.59 -5.77
C ASN A 211 9.96 23.21 -5.22
N PRO A 212 10.58 22.11 -5.69
CA PRO A 212 10.20 20.76 -5.30
C PRO A 212 10.56 20.42 -3.85
N ALA A 213 11.37 21.25 -3.16
CA ALA A 213 11.82 21.00 -1.80
C ALA A 213 10.84 21.52 -0.72
N ILE A 214 9.86 22.34 -1.09
CA ILE A 214 8.85 22.91 -0.19
C ILE A 214 7.46 22.78 -0.80
N ARG A 215 6.42 22.94 0.01
CA ARG A 215 5.07 23.21 -0.50
C ARG A 215 5.07 24.64 -1.06
N ASP A 216 5.36 24.75 -2.34
CA ASP A 216 5.69 26.02 -3.02
C ASP A 216 4.47 26.91 -3.28
N GLY A 217 3.26 26.41 -3.09
CA GLY A 217 2.02 27.12 -3.39
C GLY A 217 1.81 27.38 -4.88
N ARG A 218 2.67 26.83 -5.77
CA ARG A 218 2.51 26.94 -7.21
C ARG A 218 1.36 26.04 -7.63
N ALA A 219 0.17 26.63 -7.69
CA ALA A 219 -1.09 25.91 -7.80
C ALA A 219 -1.83 26.20 -9.11
N THR A 220 -2.90 25.45 -9.38
CA THR A 220 -3.88 25.78 -10.42
C THR A 220 -5.00 26.68 -9.89
N GLN A 221 -5.52 27.63 -10.67
CA GLN A 221 -6.70 28.44 -10.34
C GLN A 221 -7.93 28.09 -11.18
N GLY A 222 -9.12 28.19 -10.60
CA GLY A 222 -10.39 28.03 -11.32
C GLY A 222 -10.77 26.60 -11.68
N LEU A 223 -9.97 25.59 -11.30
CA LEU A 223 -10.31 24.18 -11.48
C LEU A 223 -11.11 23.64 -10.29
N ALA A 224 -12.13 22.83 -10.57
CA ALA A 224 -12.89 22.13 -9.51
C ALA A 224 -12.00 21.18 -8.69
N LEU A 225 -11.05 20.52 -9.35
CA LEU A 225 -10.00 19.74 -8.69
C LEU A 225 -8.69 20.53 -8.77
N PRO A 226 -8.20 21.11 -7.66
CA PRO A 226 -6.95 21.85 -7.68
C PRO A 226 -5.77 20.91 -7.88
N LYS A 227 -4.65 21.47 -8.32
CA LYS A 227 -3.32 20.99 -7.98
C LYS A 227 -2.74 22.03 -7.02
N SER A 228 -2.60 21.69 -5.74
CA SER A 228 -2.33 22.68 -4.69
C SER A 228 -0.88 23.16 -4.60
N ASN A 229 0.07 22.39 -5.13
CA ASN A 229 1.50 22.70 -5.16
C ASN A 229 2.15 22.06 -6.39
N TRP A 230 3.36 22.52 -6.74
CA TRP A 230 4.20 21.93 -7.80
C TRP A 230 3.52 21.85 -9.17
N ALA A 231 2.59 22.76 -9.46
CA ALA A 231 1.90 22.83 -10.75
C ALA A 231 2.84 23.41 -11.82
N ASN A 232 3.33 22.56 -12.71
CA ASN A 232 3.96 22.99 -13.95
C ASN A 232 3.01 22.73 -15.12
N PRO A 233 2.94 23.64 -16.11
CA PRO A 233 2.28 23.31 -17.37
C PRO A 233 3.03 22.15 -18.03
N LEU A 234 2.30 21.28 -18.70
CA LEU A 234 2.85 20.26 -19.58
C LEU A 234 3.09 20.90 -20.96
N ASP A 235 4.21 21.60 -21.13
CA ASP A 235 4.54 22.37 -22.33
C ASP A 235 5.98 22.17 -22.85
N ARG A 236 6.80 21.36 -22.18
CA ARG A 236 8.18 21.09 -22.60
C ARG A 236 8.39 19.63 -23.04
N PRO A 237 8.47 19.37 -24.36
CA PRO A 237 8.73 18.04 -24.87
C PRO A 237 10.16 17.56 -24.56
N PRO A 238 10.42 16.24 -24.58
CA PRO A 238 9.42 15.19 -24.79
C PRO A 238 8.52 14.99 -23.57
N PHE A 239 7.26 14.69 -23.85
CA PHE A 239 6.27 14.28 -22.85
C PHE A 239 6.37 12.78 -22.62
N VAL A 240 6.14 12.35 -21.38
CA VAL A 240 6.18 10.93 -21.01
C VAL A 240 4.94 10.54 -20.21
N ALA A 241 4.48 9.30 -20.40
CA ALA A 241 3.37 8.74 -19.65
C ALA A 241 3.69 7.35 -19.09
N TYR A 242 3.21 7.08 -17.89
CA TYR A 242 3.36 5.83 -17.15
C TYR A 242 1.99 5.30 -16.74
N ALA A 243 1.66 4.06 -17.10
CA ALA A 243 0.40 3.44 -16.72
C ALA A 243 0.49 2.87 -15.31
N VAL A 244 -0.48 3.21 -14.48
CA VAL A 244 -0.51 2.84 -13.07
C VAL A 244 -1.81 2.16 -12.69
N THR A 245 -1.69 1.22 -11.76
CA THR A 245 -2.77 0.50 -11.09
C THR A 245 -2.48 0.46 -9.59
N CYS A 246 -3.25 -0.31 -8.84
CA CYS A 246 -3.08 -0.46 -7.40
C CYS A 246 -2.08 -1.56 -7.05
N GLY A 247 -1.11 -1.19 -6.21
CA GLY A 247 -0.25 -2.13 -5.50
C GLY A 247 -0.56 -2.13 -4.01
N ILE A 248 -1.25 -3.15 -3.51
CA ILE A 248 -1.45 -3.35 -2.07
C ILE A 248 -0.14 -3.81 -1.42
N THR A 249 0.17 -3.24 -0.27
CA THR A 249 1.42 -3.49 0.46
C THR A 249 1.17 -4.28 1.74
N PHE A 250 0.21 -3.83 2.55
CA PHE A 250 -0.15 -4.49 3.81
C PHE A 250 -1.52 -4.00 4.32
N THR A 251 -2.14 -4.76 5.22
CA THR A 251 -3.46 -4.49 5.80
C THR A 251 -3.35 -3.87 7.20
N PHE A 252 -4.31 -3.02 7.59
CA PHE A 252 -4.26 -2.32 8.89
C PHE A 252 -4.96 -3.08 10.02
N GLY A 253 -5.90 -3.96 9.68
CA GLY A 253 -6.56 -4.86 10.63
C GLY A 253 -5.69 -6.06 11.00
N GLY A 254 -5.84 -6.51 12.24
CA GLY A 254 -5.08 -7.64 12.79
C GLY A 254 -5.66 -8.09 14.13
N LEU A 255 -4.80 -8.60 15.01
CA LEU A 255 -5.11 -9.04 16.37
C LEU A 255 -4.94 -7.91 17.38
N LYS A 256 -5.72 -7.95 18.46
CA LYS A 256 -5.50 -7.10 19.63
C LYS A 256 -4.34 -7.63 20.46
N VAL A 257 -3.44 -6.73 20.85
CA VAL A 257 -2.35 -7.04 21.79
C VAL A 257 -2.22 -5.93 22.83
N ASN A 258 -1.68 -6.27 24.00
CA ASN A 258 -1.28 -5.28 24.99
C ASN A 258 0.16 -4.77 24.74
N SER A 259 0.67 -3.90 25.64
CA SER A 259 2.02 -3.33 25.53
C SER A 259 3.16 -4.34 25.67
N GLN A 260 2.86 -5.55 26.17
CA GLN A 260 3.78 -6.70 26.25
C GLN A 260 3.65 -7.63 25.04
N ALA A 261 2.93 -7.21 24.00
CA ALA A 261 2.65 -7.98 22.79
C ALA A 261 1.90 -9.31 23.03
N GLN A 262 1.25 -9.47 24.20
CA GLN A 262 0.36 -10.60 24.48
C GLN A 262 -0.93 -10.42 23.70
N VAL A 263 -1.40 -11.49 23.06
CA VAL A 263 -2.68 -11.51 22.35
C VAL A 263 -3.82 -11.49 23.35
N LEU A 264 -4.85 -10.68 23.09
CA LEU A 264 -6.01 -10.54 23.98
C LEU A 264 -7.23 -11.30 23.45
N ASP A 265 -8.09 -11.71 24.37
CA ASP A 265 -9.44 -12.24 24.11
C ASP A 265 -10.52 -11.14 24.14
N GLU A 266 -11.79 -11.54 24.12
CA GLU A 266 -12.94 -10.63 24.12
C GLU A 266 -13.11 -9.86 25.44
N GLU A 267 -12.59 -10.39 26.55
CA GLU A 267 -12.60 -9.77 27.88
C GLU A 267 -11.33 -8.95 28.16
N ASP A 268 -10.53 -8.65 27.13
CA ASP A 268 -9.24 -7.96 27.23
C ASP A 268 -8.22 -8.66 28.13
N GLN A 269 -8.39 -9.97 28.35
CA GLN A 269 -7.45 -10.78 29.10
C GLN A 269 -6.36 -11.34 28.17
N PRO A 270 -5.09 -11.35 28.62
CA PRO A 270 -4.03 -12.02 27.87
C PRO A 270 -4.32 -13.51 27.71
N ILE A 271 -4.32 -13.99 26.47
CA ILE A 271 -4.32 -15.42 26.19
C ILE A 271 -2.94 -15.97 26.55
N ASP A 272 -2.93 -16.81 27.59
CA ASP A 272 -1.70 -17.25 28.22
C ASP A 272 -0.68 -17.83 27.21
N GLY A 273 0.56 -17.35 27.23
CA GLY A 273 1.62 -17.83 26.34
C GLY A 273 1.44 -17.50 24.86
N LEU A 274 0.44 -16.71 24.45
CA LEU A 274 0.24 -16.31 23.05
C LEU A 274 0.62 -14.85 22.80
N TYR A 275 1.49 -14.63 21.83
CA TYR A 275 2.01 -13.32 21.48
C TYR A 275 1.89 -13.05 19.99
N ALA A 276 1.82 -11.78 19.58
CA ALA A 276 1.81 -11.41 18.17
C ALA A 276 2.66 -10.17 17.90
N ALA A 277 3.27 -10.11 16.71
CA ALA A 277 4.13 -9.01 16.30
C ALA A 277 4.02 -8.68 14.80
N GLY A 278 4.41 -7.45 14.46
CA GLY A 278 4.44 -6.96 13.08
C GLY A 278 3.05 -6.67 12.52
N GLU A 279 2.84 -6.95 11.23
CA GLU A 279 1.57 -6.69 10.53
C GLU A 279 0.39 -7.47 11.11
N LEU A 280 0.62 -8.52 11.90
CA LEU A 280 -0.48 -9.20 12.61
C LEU A 280 -1.16 -8.31 13.63
N VAL A 281 -0.48 -7.29 14.15
CA VAL A 281 -1.01 -6.45 15.22
C VAL A 281 -1.86 -5.35 14.61
N GLY A 282 -3.14 -5.35 14.98
CA GLY A 282 -4.09 -4.32 14.58
C GLY A 282 -3.88 -3.00 15.32
N ASN A 283 -4.63 -1.97 14.91
CA ASN A 283 -4.73 -0.66 15.60
C ASN A 283 -3.43 0.16 15.62
N LEU A 284 -2.46 -0.19 14.77
CA LEU A 284 -1.26 0.63 14.53
C LEU A 284 -1.49 1.71 13.46
N TYR A 285 -2.41 1.44 12.53
CA TYR A 285 -2.73 2.31 11.39
C TYR A 285 -4.24 2.35 11.18
N TYR A 286 -4.75 3.47 10.67
CA TYR A 286 -6.19 3.65 10.41
C TYR A 286 -6.44 4.26 9.04
N VAL A 287 -6.09 5.53 8.88
CA VAL A 287 -6.40 6.31 7.66
C VAL A 287 -5.20 6.37 6.72
N LYS A 288 -4.01 6.53 7.28
CA LYS A 288 -2.76 6.67 6.53
C LYS A 288 -1.66 5.84 7.19
N TYR A 289 -0.66 5.52 6.38
CA TYR A 289 0.57 4.90 6.83
C TYR A 289 1.69 5.92 6.77
N ALA A 290 2.38 6.12 7.90
CA ALA A 290 3.62 6.88 7.94
C ALA A 290 4.78 6.00 7.47
N GLY A 291 5.48 6.43 6.42
CA GLY A 291 6.60 5.68 5.86
C GLY A 291 7.62 5.26 6.92
N GLY A 292 7.94 3.96 6.96
CA GLY A 292 8.88 3.36 7.91
C GLY A 292 8.24 2.81 9.19
N ALA A 293 7.03 3.23 9.56
CA ALA A 293 6.39 2.81 10.80
C ALA A 293 6.16 1.28 10.88
N GLY A 294 5.96 0.60 9.74
CA GLY A 294 5.79 -0.84 9.66
C GLY A 294 7.03 -1.62 10.06
N LEU A 295 8.19 -1.17 9.58
CA LEU A 295 9.48 -1.74 9.95
C LEU A 295 9.78 -1.51 11.43
N THR A 296 9.54 -0.28 11.90
CA THR A 296 9.70 0.07 13.33
C THR A 296 8.80 -0.78 14.22
N SER A 297 7.52 -0.90 13.88
CA SER A 297 6.56 -1.76 14.60
C SER A 297 7.04 -3.21 14.65
N GLY A 298 7.41 -3.79 13.50
CA GLY A 298 7.90 -5.16 13.42
C GLY A 298 9.12 -5.39 14.31
N SER A 299 10.09 -4.48 14.29
CA SER A 299 11.29 -4.58 15.13
C SER A 299 10.99 -4.42 16.63
N VAL A 300 10.16 -3.44 17.00
CA VAL A 300 9.85 -3.15 18.41
C VAL A 300 8.97 -4.24 19.01
N LEU A 301 7.83 -4.55 18.39
CA LEU A 301 6.90 -5.56 18.87
C LEU A 301 7.51 -6.96 18.79
N GLY A 302 8.30 -7.25 17.75
CA GLY A 302 9.01 -8.53 17.66
C GLY A 302 10.00 -8.74 18.79
N ARG A 303 10.75 -7.69 19.16
CA ARG A 303 11.67 -7.74 20.32
C ARG A 303 10.91 -7.94 21.64
N ILE A 304 9.81 -7.22 21.84
CA ILE A 304 8.98 -7.35 23.05
C ILE A 304 8.39 -8.77 23.13
N ALA A 305 7.69 -9.23 22.09
CA ALA A 305 7.07 -10.55 22.05
C ALA A 305 8.09 -11.68 22.29
N GLY A 306 9.27 -11.58 21.69
CA GLY A 306 10.35 -12.55 21.90
C GLY A 306 10.89 -12.56 23.34
N ALA A 307 11.06 -11.38 23.95
CA ALA A 307 11.53 -11.27 25.33
C ALA A 307 10.50 -11.82 26.32
N GLU A 308 9.22 -11.44 26.18
CA GLU A 308 8.14 -11.87 27.06
C GLU A 308 7.89 -13.37 26.96
N ALA A 309 7.85 -13.93 25.74
CA ALA A 309 7.73 -15.37 25.53
C ALA A 309 8.90 -16.16 26.18
N ALA A 310 10.10 -15.58 26.22
CA ALA A 310 11.25 -16.21 26.86
C ALA A 310 11.22 -16.12 28.40
N VAL A 311 10.70 -15.04 28.96
CA VAL A 311 10.53 -14.88 30.43
C VAL A 311 9.48 -15.86 30.95
N GLN A 312 8.35 -15.98 30.26
CA GLN A 312 7.28 -16.90 30.65
C GLN A 312 7.77 -18.36 30.72
N ARG A 313 8.70 -18.75 29.84
CA ARG A 313 9.33 -20.07 29.89
C ARG A 313 10.06 -20.34 31.22
N LYS A 314 10.62 -19.33 31.87
CA LYS A 314 11.44 -19.46 33.09
C LYS A 314 10.63 -19.46 34.39
N ALA A 315 9.38 -18.99 34.36
CA ALA A 315 8.53 -18.87 35.54
C ALA A 315 7.85 -20.20 35.96
N HIS A 316 8.00 -21.26 35.16
CA HIS A 316 7.42 -22.60 35.34
C HIS A 316 8.44 -23.68 34.96
#